data_AF-A0A976JL13-F1
#
_entry.id   AF-A0A976JL13-F1
#
_cell.length_a   1.000
_cell.length_b   1.000
_cell.length_c   1.000
_cell.angle_alpha   90.00
_cell.angle_beta   90.00
_cell.angle_gamma   90.00
#
_symmetry.space_group_name_H-M   'P 1'
#
loop_
_entity.id
_entity.type
_entity.pdbx_description
1 polymer ?
#
loop_
_entity_poly.entity_id
_entity_poly.type
_entity_poly.pdbx_seq_one_letter_code
_entity_poly.pdbx_strand_id
1 'polypeptide(L)'
;MNNEEGQSIVEYIMLLGVVLTLVLVVIQNEKFREIMGPNSTIVNGMRNSMMYTYRHGRPGTAELDNSTYTGNHDTFTNADGSGSRFFSNDEDYPKP
;
A
#
# COMPACT_ATOMS: atom_id res chain seq x y z
N MET A 1 -47.33 24.02 3.83
CA MET A 1 -46.59 23.43 4.96
C MET A 1 -46.62 21.94 4.72
N ASN A 2 -45.50 21.36 4.29
CA ASN A 2 -45.44 19.94 3.92
C ASN A 2 -45.48 19.12 5.21
N ASN A 3 -46.51 18.27 5.30
CA ASN A 3 -46.83 17.51 6.49
C ASN A 3 -45.90 16.27 6.58
N GLU A 4 -44.75 16.43 7.24
CA GLU A 4 -43.78 15.37 7.51
C GLU A 4 -44.17 14.52 8.75
N GLU A 5 -45.42 14.58 9.22
CA GLU A 5 -45.89 13.88 10.43
C GLU A 5 -46.10 12.36 10.25
N GLY A 6 -45.60 11.78 9.15
CA GLY A 6 -45.77 10.36 8.81
C GLY A 6 -44.48 9.53 8.80
N GLN A 7 -43.35 10.10 9.20
CA GLN A 7 -42.07 9.38 9.18
C GLN A 7 -42.00 8.37 10.34
N SER A 8 -42.53 7.18 10.08
CA SER A 8 -42.63 6.10 11.06
C SER A 8 -41.23 5.53 11.33
N ILE A 9 -40.89 5.35 12.60
CA ILE A 9 -39.67 4.64 13.06
C ILE A 9 -39.47 3.30 12.31
N VAL A 10 -40.58 2.66 11.91
CA VAL A 10 -40.59 1.41 11.15
C VAL A 10 -39.96 1.57 9.76
N GLU A 11 -40.22 2.69 9.08
CA GLU A 11 -39.66 2.96 7.75
C GLU A 11 -38.14 3.09 7.79
N TYR A 12 -37.62 3.77 8.82
CA TYR A 12 -36.18 3.85 9.06
C TYR A 12 -35.55 2.49 9.39
N ILE A 13 -36.23 1.64 10.16
CA ILE A 13 -35.74 0.29 10.45
C ILE A 13 -35.72 -0.56 9.17
N MET A 14 -36.74 -0.46 8.33
CA MET A 14 -36.78 -1.17 7.05
C MET A 14 -35.68 -0.66 6.10
N LEU A 15 -35.49 0.66 6.01
CA LEU A 15 -34.44 1.25 5.20
C LEU A 15 -33.05 0.83 5.70
N LEU A 16 -32.84 0.81 7.02
CA LEU A 16 -31.61 0.30 7.62
C LEU A 16 -31.38 -1.18 7.26
N GLY A 17 -32.43 -2.01 7.32
CA GLY A 17 -32.35 -3.42 6.91
C GLY A 17 -31.95 -3.58 5.45
N VAL A 18 -32.52 -2.79 4.55
CA VAL A 18 -32.15 -2.80 3.12
C VAL A 18 -30.70 -2.35 2.94
N VAL A 19 -30.26 -1.29 3.61
CA VAL A 19 -28.86 -0.84 3.53
C VAL A 19 -27.90 -1.92 4.04
N LEU A 20 -28.21 -2.56 5.17
CA LEU A 20 -27.37 -3.62 5.73
C LEU A 20 -27.28 -4.83 4.79
N THR A 21 -28.38 -5.24 4.17
CA THR A 21 -28.36 -6.36 3.21
C THR A 21 -27.52 -6.02 1.97
N LEU A 22 -27.61 -4.81 1.44
CA LEU A 22 -26.75 -4.34 0.34
C LEU A 22 -25.27 -4.33 0.73
N VAL A 23 -24.95 -3.84 1.93
CA VAL A 23 -23.57 -3.84 2.44
C VAL A 23 -23.02 -5.27 2.56
N LEU A 24 -23.81 -6.20 3.10
CA LEU A 24 -23.41 -7.60 3.22
C LEU A 24 -23.14 -8.25 1.86
N VAL A 25 -23.99 -7.97 0.86
CA VAL A 25 -23.80 -8.46 -0.50
C VAL A 25 -22.49 -7.95 -1.11
N VAL A 26 -22.17 -6.66 -0.90
CA VAL A 26 -20.90 -6.08 -1.39
C VAL A 26 -19.70 -6.72 -0.69
N ILE A 27 -19.73 -6.87 0.63
CA ILE A 27 -18.61 -7.43 1.40
C ILE A 27 -18.39 -8.91 1.09
N GLN A 28 -19.46 -9.66 0.82
CA GLN A 28 -19.37 -11.09 0.46
C GLN A 28 -18.91 -11.32 -0.97
N ASN A 29 -18.98 -10.31 -1.84
CA ASN A 29 -18.54 -10.41 -3.22
C ASN A 29 -17.05 -10.77 -3.32
N GLU A 30 -16.73 -11.77 -4.13
CA GLU A 30 -15.35 -12.28 -4.28
C GLU A 30 -14.37 -11.21 -4.76
N LYS A 31 -14.77 -10.37 -5.73
CA LYS A 31 -13.92 -9.29 -6.24
C LYS A 31 -13.64 -8.23 -5.18
N PHE A 32 -14.65 -7.89 -4.37
CA PHE A 32 -14.45 -6.96 -3.26
C PHE A 32 -13.48 -7.55 -2.23
N ARG A 33 -13.60 -8.84 -1.91
CA ARG A 33 -12.69 -9.53 -0.98
C ARG A 33 -11.27 -9.68 -1.53
N GLU A 34 -11.11 -9.81 -2.83
CA GLU A 34 -9.79 -9.82 -3.49
C GLU A 34 -9.09 -8.45 -3.39
N ILE A 35 -9.87 -7.35 -3.33
CA ILE A 35 -9.34 -5.99 -3.27
C ILE A 35 -9.17 -5.49 -1.83
N MET A 36 -10.13 -5.77 -0.94
CA MET A 36 -10.21 -5.19 0.41
C MET A 36 -10.15 -6.24 1.53
N GLY A 37 -10.19 -7.53 1.20
CA GLY A 37 -10.17 -8.60 2.18
C GLY A 37 -8.79 -8.88 2.77
N PRO A 38 -8.70 -9.84 3.70
CA PRO A 38 -7.45 -10.18 4.40
C PRO A 38 -6.32 -10.61 3.48
N ASN A 39 -6.67 -11.20 2.32
CA ASN A 39 -5.73 -11.66 1.31
C ASN A 39 -5.67 -10.69 0.11
N SER A 40 -5.98 -9.41 0.33
CA SER A 40 -6.00 -8.41 -0.73
C SER A 40 -4.68 -8.37 -1.49
N THR A 41 -4.74 -8.54 -2.81
CA THR A 41 -3.55 -8.49 -3.67
C THR A 41 -2.88 -7.13 -3.63
N ILE A 42 -3.69 -6.07 -3.58
CA ILE A 42 -3.23 -4.68 -3.52
C ILE A 42 -2.55 -4.40 -2.18
N VAL A 43 -3.22 -4.71 -1.06
CA VAL A 43 -2.68 -4.44 0.27
C VAL A 43 -1.43 -5.28 0.53
N ASN A 44 -1.43 -6.55 0.10
CA ASN A 44 -0.25 -7.41 0.22
C ASN A 44 0.91 -6.90 -0.64
N GLY A 45 0.65 -6.45 -1.88
CA GLY A 45 1.67 -5.84 -2.74
C GLY A 45 2.26 -4.57 -2.12
N MET A 46 1.42 -3.68 -1.60
CA MET A 46 1.86 -2.46 -0.90
C MET A 46 2.67 -2.79 0.34
N ARG A 47 2.19 -3.74 1.17
CA ARG A 47 2.89 -4.20 2.37
C ARG A 47 4.25 -4.77 2.02
N ASN A 48 4.34 -5.64 1.01
CA ASN A 48 5.59 -6.25 0.59
C ASN A 48 6.59 -5.21 0.07
N SER A 49 6.13 -4.25 -0.74
CA SER A 49 6.94 -3.14 -1.22
C SER A 49 7.44 -2.24 -0.07
N MET A 50 6.57 -1.94 0.90
CA MET A 50 6.92 -1.14 2.07
C MET A 50 7.95 -1.86 2.96
N MET A 51 7.73 -3.14 3.24
CA MET A 51 8.66 -3.97 4.01
C MET A 51 10.02 -4.11 3.31
N TYR A 52 10.00 -4.26 1.98
CA TYR A 52 11.21 -4.31 1.18
C TYR A 52 12.00 -3.00 1.27
N THR A 53 11.32 -1.88 1.02
CA THR A 53 11.93 -0.55 1.05
C THR A 53 12.46 -0.20 2.42
N TYR A 54 11.74 -0.57 3.49
CA TYR A 54 12.20 -0.40 4.85
C TYR A 54 13.50 -1.16 5.14
N ARG A 55 13.65 -2.38 4.62
CA ARG A 55 14.85 -3.21 4.83
C ARG A 55 16.03 -2.80 3.96
N HIS A 56 15.78 -2.47 2.69
CA HIS A 56 16.83 -2.27 1.68
C HIS A 56 17.03 -0.80 1.32
N GLY A 57 16.29 0.12 1.93
CA GLY A 57 16.41 1.57 1.70
C GLY A 57 16.13 2.04 0.28
N ARG A 58 15.64 1.16 -0.61
CA ARG A 58 15.34 1.44 -2.02
C ARG A 58 14.00 0.79 -2.42
N PRO A 59 13.29 1.33 -3.43
CA PRO A 59 12.10 0.68 -3.97
C PRO A 59 12.43 -0.69 -4.57
N GLY A 60 11.54 -1.66 -4.39
CA GLY A 60 11.68 -2.99 -4.97
C GLY A 60 10.76 -4.01 -4.32
N THR A 61 10.96 -5.28 -4.68
CA THR A 61 10.20 -6.42 -4.16
C THR A 61 11.16 -7.58 -3.93
N ALA A 62 10.93 -8.36 -2.86
CA ALA A 62 11.79 -9.50 -2.52
C ALA A 62 11.90 -10.55 -3.63
N GLU A 63 10.87 -10.70 -4.47
CA GLU A 63 10.83 -11.65 -5.59
C GLU A 63 11.79 -11.30 -6.72
N LEU A 64 12.18 -10.03 -6.84
CA LEU A 64 13.07 -9.52 -7.90
C LEU A 64 14.47 -9.20 -7.35
N ASP A 65 14.70 -9.45 -6.06
CA ASP A 65 15.94 -9.07 -5.41
C ASP A 65 16.97 -10.21 -5.49
N ASN A 66 17.97 -10.00 -6.35
CA ASN A 66 19.13 -10.88 -6.49
C ASN A 66 20.35 -10.35 -5.72
N SER A 67 20.15 -9.42 -4.76
CA SER A 67 21.25 -8.90 -3.96
C SER A 67 21.92 -10.02 -3.16
N THR A 68 23.23 -10.00 -3.18
CA THR A 68 24.08 -10.95 -2.46
C THR A 68 24.94 -10.19 -1.46
N TYR A 69 25.50 -10.88 -0.47
CA TYR A 69 26.45 -10.28 0.48
C TYR A 69 27.84 -9.99 -0.14
N THR A 70 27.98 -10.15 -1.45
CA THR A 70 29.24 -10.02 -2.18
C THR A 70 29.18 -8.85 -3.16
N GLY A 71 30.05 -7.85 -3.00
CA GLY A 71 30.13 -6.68 -3.87
C GLY A 71 29.61 -5.39 -3.23
N ASN A 72 29.38 -4.37 -4.06
CA ASN A 72 28.77 -3.12 -3.62
C ASN A 72 27.32 -3.37 -3.19
N HIS A 73 26.94 -2.83 -2.04
CA HIS A 73 25.60 -3.04 -1.50
C HIS A 73 24.59 -2.13 -2.19
N ASP A 74 23.57 -2.73 -2.80
CA ASP A 74 22.53 -2.09 -3.60
C ASP A 74 21.81 -0.91 -2.93
N THR A 75 21.78 -0.85 -1.60
CA THR A 75 21.22 0.30 -0.86
C THR A 75 22.08 1.56 -0.96
N PHE A 76 23.38 1.40 -1.19
CA PHE A 76 24.35 2.49 -1.20
C PHE A 76 24.71 2.91 -2.62
N THR A 77 24.59 2.02 -3.60
CA THR A 77 24.90 2.32 -4.99
C THR A 77 23.67 2.68 -5.81
N ASN A 78 23.88 3.49 -6.84
CA ASN A 78 22.87 3.71 -7.87
C ASN A 78 22.58 2.41 -8.63
N ALA A 79 21.36 2.30 -9.18
CA ALA A 79 20.94 1.12 -9.94
C ALA A 79 21.74 0.89 -11.23
N ASP A 80 22.41 1.93 -11.74
CA ASP A 80 23.31 1.88 -12.90
C ASP A 80 24.78 1.56 -12.52
N GLY A 81 25.07 1.39 -11.22
CA GLY A 81 26.41 1.13 -10.70
C GLY A 81 27.36 2.33 -10.74
N SER A 82 26.89 3.54 -11.07
CA SER A 82 27.73 4.71 -11.34
C SER A 82 28.32 5.40 -10.09
N GLY A 83 27.97 4.96 -8.89
CA GLY A 83 28.45 5.58 -7.65
C GLY A 83 27.46 5.45 -6.50
N SER A 84 27.66 6.26 -5.46
CA SER A 84 26.75 6.32 -4.31
C SER A 84 25.44 7.02 -4.67
N ARG A 85 24.32 6.54 -4.14
CA ARG A 85 23.03 7.25 -4.22
C ARG A 85 22.84 8.32 -3.15
N PHE A 86 23.79 8.43 -2.22
CA PHE A 86 23.83 9.50 -1.24
C PHE A 86 24.61 10.69 -1.80
N PHE A 87 24.22 11.89 -1.39
CA PHE A 87 24.97 13.10 -1.70
C PHE A 87 26.40 12.95 -1.17
N SER A 88 27.38 13.05 -2.07
CA SER A 88 28.78 13.29 -1.72
C SER A 88 29.19 14.69 -2.17
N ASN A 89 30.32 15.16 -1.67
CA ASN A 89 30.95 16.35 -2.22
C ASN A 89 31.36 16.06 -3.67
N ASP A 90 31.13 17.04 -4.54
CA ASP A 90 31.58 17.01 -5.94
C ASP A 90 33.09 17.30 -6.04
N GLU A 91 33.63 18.02 -5.05
CA GLU A 91 35.05 18.40 -4.98
C GLU A 91 35.80 17.63 -3.88
N ASP A 92 37.04 17.23 -4.20
CA ASP A 92 37.97 16.64 -3.25
C ASP A 92 38.29 17.61 -2.11
N TYR A 93 38.53 17.06 -0.91
CA TYR A 93 39.01 17.86 0.22
C TYR A 93 40.33 18.56 -0.17
N PRO A 94 40.50 19.86 0.14
CA PRO A 94 41.73 20.57 -0.17
C PRO A 94 42.92 19.85 0.48
N LYS A 95 43.90 19.48 -0.34
CA LYS A 95 45.15 18.87 0.12
C LYS A 95 45.94 19.91 0.92
N PRO A 96 46.58 19.52 2.03
CA PRO A 96 47.43 20.43 2.82
C PRO A 96 48.63 20.95 2.02
#